data_AF-A0A8H2WDJ4-F1
#
_entry.id   AF-A0A8H2WDJ4-F1
#
_cell.length_a   1.000
_cell.length_b   1.000
_cell.length_c   1.000
_cell.angle_alpha   90.00
_cell.angle_beta   90.00
_cell.angle_gamma   90.00
#
_symmetry.space_group_name_H-M   'P 1'
#
loop_
_entity.id
_entity.type
_entity.pdbx_description
1 polymer ?
#
loop_
_entity_poly.entity_id
_entity_poly.type
_entity_poly.pdbx_seq_one_letter_code
_entity_poly.pdbx_strand_id
1 'polypeptide(L)'
;MKPSMIRTAIRNGGVFEISYAGALASDESARRNWWSGAREIARATKGKGILLSGGAQAICDLRAPMDAVNLVSVLGLNQNTARNAMSTDAKSLITRASTRQTYRAVLSAPVLIDAPTEAHTTPTVDSTPTPPAPGNSSKRVRESEDVVAHTSDAGTSEPSEPPQARPPKRSKGRGAKA
;
A
#
# COMPACT_ATOMS: atom_id res chain seq x y z
N MET A 1 1.54 24.10 -23.12
CA MET A 1 2.04 23.70 -21.77
C MET A 1 3.53 24.01 -21.60
N LYS A 2 3.99 24.55 -20.44
CA LYS A 2 5.41 24.92 -20.18
C LYS A 2 6.22 23.70 -19.67
N PRO A 3 7.19 23.14 -20.44
CA PRO A 3 7.88 21.91 -20.05
C PRO A 3 8.77 22.02 -18.80
N SER A 4 9.22 23.23 -18.46
CA SER A 4 10.04 23.48 -17.27
C SER A 4 9.25 23.24 -15.97
N MET A 5 8.01 23.72 -15.91
CA MET A 5 7.14 23.53 -14.74
C MET A 5 6.83 22.06 -14.50
N ILE A 6 6.60 21.29 -15.57
CA ILE A 6 6.30 19.86 -15.47
C ILE A 6 7.50 19.07 -14.96
N ARG A 7 8.69 19.35 -15.50
CA ARG A 7 9.91 18.72 -15.01
C ARG A 7 10.16 19.04 -13.53
N THR A 8 9.87 20.26 -13.10
CA THR A 8 9.95 20.63 -11.69
C THR A 8 8.91 19.89 -10.85
N ALA A 9 7.66 19.78 -11.32
CA ALA A 9 6.63 19.01 -10.64
C ALA A 9 7.06 17.54 -10.48
N ILE A 10 7.51 16.88 -11.54
CA ILE A 10 8.00 15.48 -11.51
C ILE A 10 9.18 15.33 -10.55
N ARG A 11 10.13 16.27 -10.54
CA ARG A 11 11.28 16.27 -9.63
C ARG A 11 10.86 16.40 -8.16
N ASN A 12 9.79 17.15 -7.88
CA ASN A 12 9.16 17.22 -6.57
C ASN A 12 8.28 15.98 -6.27
N GLY A 13 8.26 15.01 -7.18
CA GLY A 13 7.46 13.79 -7.13
C GLY A 13 5.98 13.99 -7.47
N GLY A 14 5.61 15.09 -8.11
CA GLY A 14 4.28 15.22 -8.71
C GLY A 14 4.05 14.14 -9.79
N VAL A 15 2.82 13.63 -9.83
CA VAL A 15 2.37 12.64 -10.82
C VAL A 15 1.13 13.19 -11.51
N PHE A 16 1.04 12.99 -12.82
CA PHE A 16 -0.10 13.42 -13.63
C PHE A 16 -0.99 12.22 -13.94
N GLU A 17 -2.25 12.31 -13.57
CA GLU A 17 -3.25 11.30 -13.88
C GLU A 17 -3.76 11.46 -15.32
N ILE A 18 -3.87 10.34 -16.02
CA ILE A 18 -4.55 10.22 -17.31
C ILE A 18 -5.65 9.16 -17.12
N SER A 19 -6.89 9.64 -16.98
CA SER A 19 -8.07 8.79 -16.95
C SER A 19 -8.49 8.44 -18.38
N TYR A 20 -8.54 7.14 -18.70
CA TYR A 20 -8.88 6.71 -20.05
C TYR A 20 -10.37 6.91 -20.39
N ALA A 21 -11.25 7.08 -19.40
CA ALA A 21 -12.68 7.32 -19.66
C ALA A 21 -12.92 8.53 -20.57
N GLY A 22 -12.06 9.56 -20.50
CA GLY A 22 -12.16 10.72 -21.40
C GLY A 22 -11.93 10.38 -22.88
N ALA A 23 -11.19 9.30 -23.17
CA ALA A 23 -11.03 8.78 -24.54
C ALA A 23 -12.31 8.12 -25.07
N LEU A 24 -13.17 7.62 -24.17
CA LEU A 24 -14.41 6.93 -24.47
C LEU A 24 -15.64 7.83 -24.34
N ALA A 25 -15.46 9.12 -24.06
CA ALA A 25 -16.54 10.07 -23.90
C ALA A 25 -17.48 10.06 -25.13
N SER A 26 -18.78 10.16 -24.86
CA SER A 26 -19.85 10.22 -25.87
C SER A 26 -19.83 11.55 -26.63
N ASP A 27 -19.48 12.64 -25.96
CA ASP A 27 -19.27 13.94 -26.58
C ASP A 27 -17.95 13.96 -27.37
N GLU A 28 -18.08 14.13 -28.69
CA GLU A 28 -16.97 14.21 -29.63
C GLU A 28 -16.00 15.36 -29.32
N SER A 29 -16.53 16.50 -28.86
CA SER A 29 -15.70 17.67 -28.57
C SER A 29 -14.81 17.44 -27.34
N ALA A 30 -15.41 16.91 -26.27
CA ALA A 30 -14.69 16.49 -25.06
C ALA A 30 -13.64 15.43 -25.38
N ARG A 31 -13.99 14.42 -26.18
CA ARG A 31 -13.07 13.35 -26.60
C ARG A 31 -11.87 13.91 -27.37
N ARG A 32 -12.08 14.80 -28.35
CA ARG A 32 -10.99 15.43 -29.11
C ARG A 32 -10.07 16.26 -28.21
N ASN A 33 -10.65 17.04 -27.30
CA ASN A 33 -9.90 17.85 -26.35
C ASN A 33 -9.06 16.98 -25.41
N TRP A 34 -9.62 15.86 -24.95
CA TRP A 34 -8.91 14.88 -24.14
C TRP A 34 -7.71 14.30 -24.89
N TRP A 35 -7.89 13.85 -26.14
CA TRP A 35 -6.79 13.30 -26.96
C TRP A 35 -5.67 14.32 -27.18
N SER A 36 -6.03 15.57 -27.47
CA SER A 36 -5.06 16.67 -27.63
C SER A 36 -4.27 16.93 -26.34
N GLY A 37 -4.98 17.07 -25.21
CA GLY A 37 -4.36 17.32 -23.90
C GLY A 37 -3.50 16.15 -23.41
N ALA A 38 -4.01 14.93 -23.49
CA ALA A 38 -3.31 13.72 -23.06
C ALA A 38 -2.02 13.51 -23.87
N ARG A 39 -2.04 13.77 -25.18
CA ARG A 39 -0.83 13.72 -26.03
C ARG A 39 0.18 14.81 -25.63
N GLU A 40 -0.27 16.00 -25.26
CA GLU A 40 0.62 17.05 -24.78
C GLU A 40 1.30 16.66 -23.45
N ILE A 41 0.54 16.08 -22.51
CA ILE A 41 1.05 15.57 -21.23
C ILE A 41 2.08 14.46 -21.46
N ALA A 42 1.74 13.45 -22.27
CA ALA A 42 2.66 12.35 -22.60
C ALA A 42 3.99 12.88 -23.18
N ARG A 43 3.92 13.86 -24.09
CA ARG A 43 5.10 14.48 -24.70
C ARG A 43 5.94 15.26 -23.69
N ALA A 44 5.34 16.04 -22.79
CA ALA A 44 6.09 16.88 -21.86
C ALA A 44 6.70 16.10 -20.70
N THR A 45 6.02 15.04 -20.25
CA THR A 45 6.49 14.13 -19.21
C THR A 45 7.53 13.13 -19.73
N LYS A 46 7.56 12.90 -21.06
CA LYS A 46 8.37 11.85 -21.70
C LYS A 46 8.13 10.47 -21.07
N GLY A 47 6.90 10.21 -20.64
CA GLY A 47 6.52 8.96 -19.99
C GLY A 47 6.91 8.82 -18.52
N LYS A 48 7.39 9.87 -17.84
CA LYS A 48 7.71 9.83 -16.40
C LYS A 48 6.66 10.55 -15.57
N GLY A 49 6.30 9.98 -14.42
CA GLY A 49 5.33 10.61 -13.51
C GLY A 49 3.94 10.68 -14.13
N ILE A 50 3.52 9.62 -14.82
CA ILE A 50 2.16 9.43 -15.33
C ILE A 50 1.50 8.33 -14.50
N LEU A 51 0.25 8.54 -14.11
CA LEU A 51 -0.63 7.52 -13.54
C LEU A 51 -1.75 7.23 -14.55
N LEU A 52 -1.95 5.95 -14.88
CA LEU A 52 -3.08 5.54 -15.71
C LEU A 52 -4.23 5.10 -14.81
N SER A 53 -5.40 5.72 -14.99
CA SER A 53 -6.61 5.40 -14.23
C SER A 53 -7.80 5.10 -15.15
N GLY A 54 -8.82 4.46 -14.58
CA GLY A 54 -10.04 4.11 -15.31
C GLY A 54 -10.99 5.28 -15.48
N GLY A 55 -11.33 5.95 -14.37
CA GLY A 55 -12.31 7.05 -14.32
C GLY A 55 -13.69 6.73 -14.93
N ALA A 56 -13.98 5.45 -15.18
CA ALA A 56 -15.23 4.96 -15.72
C ALA A 56 -16.36 5.22 -14.72
N GLN A 57 -17.45 5.84 -15.18
CA GLN A 57 -18.66 6.05 -14.38
C GLN A 57 -19.65 4.88 -14.55
N ALA A 58 -19.61 4.21 -15.70
CA ALA A 58 -20.44 3.04 -16.00
C ALA A 58 -19.60 1.78 -16.21
N ILE A 59 -20.18 0.62 -15.93
CA ILE A 59 -19.52 -0.69 -16.07
C ILE A 59 -19.11 -0.94 -17.53
N CYS A 60 -19.90 -0.46 -18.51
CA CYS A 60 -19.60 -0.58 -19.94
C CYS A 60 -18.31 0.14 -20.38
N ASP A 61 -17.85 1.11 -19.58
CA ASP A 61 -16.64 1.88 -19.86
C ASP A 61 -15.40 1.25 -19.20
N LEU A 62 -15.57 0.20 -18.41
CA LEU A 62 -14.43 -0.55 -17.89
C LEU A 62 -13.69 -1.26 -19.04
N ARG A 63 -12.36 -1.31 -18.92
CA ARG A 63 -11.48 -1.96 -19.88
C ARG A 63 -10.56 -2.91 -19.15
N ALA A 64 -10.19 -4.00 -19.81
CA ALA A 64 -9.18 -4.89 -19.29
C ALA A 64 -7.85 -4.11 -19.18
N PRO A 65 -6.96 -4.46 -18.23
CA PRO A 65 -5.72 -3.73 -18.01
C PRO A 65 -4.88 -3.55 -19.28
N MET A 66 -4.78 -4.60 -20.11
CA MET A 66 -4.01 -4.54 -21.35
C MET A 66 -4.66 -3.68 -22.43
N ASP A 67 -5.99 -3.61 -22.47
CA ASP A 67 -6.71 -2.73 -23.40
C ASP A 67 -6.50 -1.26 -23.04
N ALA A 68 -6.50 -0.93 -21.75
CA ALA A 68 -6.19 0.41 -21.27
C ALA A 68 -4.74 0.81 -21.62
N VAL A 69 -3.77 -0.11 -21.50
CA VAL A 69 -2.38 0.12 -21.89
C VAL A 69 -2.25 0.32 -23.41
N ASN A 70 -2.96 -0.48 -24.21
CA ASN A 70 -2.98 -0.34 -25.67
C ASN A 70 -3.55 1.02 -26.09
N LEU A 71 -4.66 1.43 -25.49
CA LEU A 71 -5.30 2.72 -25.75
C LEU A 71 -4.35 3.90 -25.46
N VAL A 72 -3.66 3.86 -24.33
CA VAL A 72 -2.70 4.89 -23.92
C VAL A 72 -1.43 4.90 -24.78
N SER A 73 -1.06 3.76 -25.37
CA SER A 73 0.10 3.69 -26.26
C SER A 73 -0.09 4.50 -27.55
N VAL A 74 -1.33 4.77 -27.96
CA VAL A 74 -1.68 5.69 -29.07
C VAL A 74 -1.22 7.14 -28.78
N LEU A 75 -1.04 7.50 -27.50
CA LEU A 75 -0.51 8.81 -27.10
C LEU A 75 1.00 8.97 -27.35
N GLY A 76 1.67 7.93 -27.85
CA GLY A 76 3.12 7.91 -28.09
C GLY A 76 3.94 7.49 -26.89
N LEU A 77 3.32 6.79 -25.92
CA LEU A 77 3.99 6.16 -24.80
C LEU A 77 4.38 4.71 -25.16
N ASN A 78 5.53 4.26 -24.68
CA ASN A 78 5.91 2.86 -24.83
C ASN A 78 4.98 1.97 -23.99
N GLN A 79 4.60 0.80 -24.52
CA GLN A 79 3.74 -0.16 -23.84
C GLN A 79 4.23 -0.51 -22.42
N ASN A 80 5.54 -0.65 -22.23
CA ASN A 80 6.14 -0.92 -20.93
C ASN A 80 5.94 0.24 -19.95
N THR A 81 6.08 1.47 -20.42
CA THR A 81 5.84 2.68 -19.62
C THR A 81 4.37 2.80 -19.24
N ALA A 82 3.45 2.58 -20.19
CA ALA A 82 2.02 2.61 -19.92
C ALA A 82 1.60 1.49 -18.92
N ARG A 83 2.20 0.30 -19.00
CA ARG A 83 1.98 -0.77 -18.01
C ARG A 83 2.51 -0.38 -16.62
N ASN A 84 3.70 0.21 -16.55
CA ASN A 84 4.28 0.67 -15.29
C ASN A 84 3.44 1.76 -14.63
N ALA A 85 2.90 2.68 -15.43
CA ALA A 85 2.01 3.75 -14.97
C ALA A 85 0.74 3.23 -14.25
N MET A 86 0.27 2.04 -14.60
CA MET A 86 -0.88 1.38 -13.94
C MET A 86 -0.48 0.46 -12.78
N SER A 87 0.78 0.00 -12.73
CA SER A 87 1.25 -1.01 -11.78
C SER A 87 2.27 -0.46 -10.79
N THR A 88 3.56 -0.53 -11.13
CA THR A 88 4.66 -0.18 -10.24
C THR A 88 4.62 1.29 -9.82
N ASP A 89 4.36 2.20 -10.76
CA ASP A 89 4.34 3.63 -10.49
C ASP A 89 3.14 3.99 -9.60
N ALA A 90 1.97 3.39 -9.87
CA ALA A 90 0.78 3.52 -9.03
C ALA A 90 1.04 3.03 -7.59
N LYS A 91 1.66 1.86 -7.43
CA LYS A 91 2.05 1.32 -6.12
C LYS A 91 3.00 2.27 -5.38
N SER A 92 4.04 2.76 -6.08
CA SER A 92 5.01 3.70 -5.50
C SER A 92 4.35 5.00 -5.03
N LEU A 93 3.35 5.48 -5.78
CA LEU A 93 2.58 6.67 -5.45
C LEU A 93 1.74 6.45 -4.18
N ILE A 94 1.08 5.30 -4.06
CA ILE A 94 0.29 4.95 -2.87
C ILE A 94 1.19 4.84 -1.64
N THR A 95 2.32 4.13 -1.73
CA THR A 95 3.29 4.05 -0.62
C THR A 95 3.81 5.43 -0.24
N ARG A 96 4.10 6.30 -1.20
CA ARG A 96 4.50 7.67 -0.90
C ARG A 96 3.35 8.49 -0.29
N ALA A 97 2.11 8.28 -0.71
CA ALA A 97 0.96 8.94 -0.12
C ALA A 97 0.79 8.55 1.35
N SER A 98 0.96 7.27 1.70
CA SER A 98 0.87 6.81 3.09
C SER A 98 1.94 7.44 3.99
N THR A 99 3.15 7.72 3.47
CA THR A 99 4.18 8.42 4.28
C THR A 99 3.76 9.80 4.78
N ARG A 100 2.81 10.47 4.11
CA ARG A 100 2.29 11.79 4.53
C ARG A 100 1.46 11.73 5.81
N GLN A 101 0.96 10.54 6.17
CA GLN A 101 0.17 10.29 7.37
C GLN A 101 1.05 9.88 8.56
N THR A 102 2.37 9.73 8.35
CA THR A 102 3.31 9.20 9.35
C THR A 102 4.33 10.24 9.77
N TYR A 103 4.82 10.16 11.01
CA TYR A 103 5.91 10.99 11.48
C TYR A 103 7.21 10.63 10.75
N ARG A 104 7.81 11.61 10.05
CA ARG A 104 9.08 11.46 9.31
C ARG A 104 9.11 10.26 8.35
N ALA A 105 7.98 9.92 7.73
CA ALA A 105 7.85 8.81 6.77
C ALA A 105 8.15 7.40 7.33
N VAL A 106 8.05 7.20 8.65
CA VAL A 106 8.20 5.88 9.27
C VAL A 106 6.94 5.06 9.02
N LEU A 107 7.08 3.97 8.25
CA LEU A 107 5.97 3.08 7.88
C LEU A 107 5.77 1.88 8.82
N SER A 108 6.64 1.70 9.81
CA SER A 108 6.53 0.65 10.83
C SER A 108 5.83 1.15 12.08
N ALA A 109 5.06 0.28 12.74
CA ALA A 109 4.59 0.56 14.09
C ALA A 109 5.82 0.73 15.02
N PRO A 110 5.82 1.73 15.92
CA PRO A 110 6.88 1.85 16.92
C PRO A 110 6.85 0.61 17.81
N VAL A 111 7.97 -0.11 17.89
CA VAL A 111 8.16 -1.19 18.85
C VAL A 111 8.51 -0.54 20.18
N LEU A 112 7.62 -0.67 21.17
CA LEU A 112 7.95 -0.29 22.54
C LEU A 112 8.92 -1.35 23.07
N ILE A 113 10.17 -0.94 23.29
CA ILE A 113 11.13 -1.75 24.02
C ILE A 113 10.96 -1.35 25.48
N ASP A 114 10.26 -2.18 26.25
CA ASP A 114 10.17 -1.98 27.69
C ASP A 114 11.59 -2.04 28.28
N ALA A 115 11.92 -1.06 29.13
CA ALA A 115 13.16 -1.10 29.88
C ALA A 115 13.17 -2.38 30.73
N PRO A 116 14.32 -3.05 30.92
CA PRO A 116 14.41 -4.17 31.86
C PRO A 116 13.84 -3.70 33.19
N THR A 117 12.77 -4.35 33.63
CA THR A 117 12.24 -4.12 34.97
C THR A 117 13.29 -4.65 35.93
N GLU A 118 14.11 -3.75 36.47
CA GLU A 118 14.93 -4.03 37.65
C GLU A 118 13.97 -4.50 38.73
N ALA A 119 13.94 -5.81 38.96
CA ALA A 119 13.15 -6.42 40.00
C ALA A 119 13.70 -5.94 41.34
N HIS A 120 13.12 -4.88 41.89
CA HIS A 120 13.32 -4.53 43.28
C HIS A 120 12.74 -5.64 44.15
N THR A 121 13.58 -6.61 44.54
CA THR A 121 13.32 -7.49 45.68
C THR A 121 13.24 -6.62 46.93
N THR A 122 12.02 -6.30 47.36
CA THR A 122 11.79 -5.85 48.73
C THR A 122 12.03 -7.05 49.66
N PRO A 123 12.88 -6.92 50.70
CA PRO A 123 13.06 -7.99 51.66
C PRO A 123 11.76 -8.20 52.44
N THR A 124 11.31 -9.44 52.44
CA THR A 124 10.21 -9.96 53.26
C THR A 124 10.56 -9.73 54.73
N VAL A 125 9.85 -8.81 55.40
CA VAL A 125 9.93 -8.68 56.86
C VAL A 125 8.82 -9.53 57.48
N ASP A 126 9.28 -10.39 58.38
CA ASP A 126 8.59 -11.41 59.15
C ASP A 126 7.42 -10.87 59.98
N SER A 127 6.44 -11.73 60.20
CA SER A 127 5.15 -11.41 60.84
C SER A 127 5.25 -11.40 62.37
N THR A 128 4.46 -10.56 63.04
CA THR A 128 4.11 -10.76 64.46
C THR A 128 2.65 -10.34 64.73
N PRO A 129 1.85 -11.06 65.55
CA PRO A 129 0.40 -10.89 65.62
C PRO A 129 -0.10 -10.23 66.92
N THR A 130 -1.17 -9.42 66.85
CA THR A 130 -1.91 -8.89 68.02
C THR A 130 -3.37 -8.47 67.62
N PRO A 131 -4.33 -8.29 68.56
CA PRO A 131 -5.59 -9.06 68.67
C PRO A 131 -6.88 -8.29 68.29
N PRO A 132 -8.11 -8.90 68.41
CA PRO A 132 -9.31 -8.47 67.66
C PRO A 132 -10.33 -7.63 68.45
N ALA A 133 -11.21 -6.93 67.69
CA ALA A 133 -12.65 -6.59 67.91
C ALA A 133 -13.00 -5.12 67.54
N PRO A 134 -14.29 -4.70 67.38
CA PRO A 134 -15.41 -5.34 66.66
C PRO A 134 -16.25 -4.36 65.79
N GLY A 135 -17.14 -4.90 64.94
CA GLY A 135 -18.35 -4.24 64.40
C GLY A 135 -18.16 -3.38 63.13
N ASN A 136 -19.06 -3.31 62.16
CA ASN A 136 -20.43 -3.82 62.03
C ASN A 136 -20.87 -3.77 60.54
N SER A 137 -21.90 -4.57 60.25
CA SER A 137 -22.87 -4.49 59.14
C SER A 137 -22.44 -4.71 57.68
N SER A 138 -22.84 -5.88 57.16
CA SER A 138 -23.80 -6.07 56.05
C SER A 138 -23.62 -5.18 54.80
N LYS A 139 -23.50 -5.69 53.57
CA LYS A 139 -24.42 -6.62 52.90
C LYS A 139 -23.84 -7.10 51.56
N ARG A 140 -23.85 -8.42 51.40
CA ARG A 140 -23.79 -9.33 50.23
C ARG A 140 -24.35 -8.84 48.87
N VAL A 141 -23.82 -9.51 47.81
CA VAL A 141 -24.51 -10.10 46.61
C VAL A 141 -24.77 -9.17 45.41
N ARG A 142 -24.58 -9.54 44.13
CA ARG A 142 -24.19 -10.79 43.44
C ARG A 142 -23.73 -10.47 42.00
N GLU A 143 -22.90 -11.38 41.53
CA GLU A 143 -22.62 -11.82 40.16
C GLU A 143 -23.85 -12.04 39.24
N SER A 144 -23.63 -11.86 37.93
CA SER A 144 -24.34 -12.59 36.88
C SER A 144 -23.37 -12.86 35.73
N GLU A 145 -22.93 -14.11 35.64
CA GLU A 145 -22.46 -14.74 34.41
C GLU A 145 -23.62 -14.81 33.40
N ASP A 146 -23.31 -14.76 32.11
CA ASP A 146 -23.94 -15.69 31.17
C ASP A 146 -22.94 -16.07 30.06
N VAL A 147 -22.79 -17.38 29.95
CA VAL A 147 -22.01 -18.16 29.00
C VAL A 147 -22.93 -18.59 27.84
N VAL A 148 -22.31 -19.11 26.78
CA VAL A 148 -22.80 -20.00 25.70
C VAL A 148 -22.73 -19.29 24.33
N ALA A 149 -21.73 -19.47 23.46
CA ALA A 149 -21.00 -20.64 22.94
C ALA A 149 -21.56 -21.20 21.61
N HIS A 150 -20.62 -21.29 20.65
CA HIS A 150 -20.49 -22.23 19.52
C HIS A 150 -21.48 -22.11 18.32
N THR A 151 -21.00 -22.21 17.07
CA THR A 151 -20.34 -23.41 16.53
C THR A 151 -19.47 -23.17 15.27
N SER A 152 -18.34 -23.91 15.24
CA SER A 152 -17.64 -24.65 14.16
C SER A 152 -17.23 -23.95 12.85
N ASP A 153 -15.95 -23.83 12.51
CA ASP A 153 -14.94 -24.86 12.15
C ASP A 153 -15.07 -25.37 10.70
N ALA A 154 -14.03 -25.09 9.90
CA ALA A 154 -13.55 -25.93 8.81
C ALA A 154 -12.11 -25.51 8.48
N GLY A 155 -11.14 -26.20 9.11
CA GLY A 155 -9.74 -26.16 8.70
C GLY A 155 -9.51 -26.79 7.33
N THR A 156 -8.51 -26.29 6.61
CA THR A 156 -7.74 -27.06 5.64
C THR A 156 -6.28 -26.62 5.78
N SER A 157 -5.50 -27.49 6.40
CA SER A 157 -4.05 -27.39 6.54
C SER A 157 -3.40 -27.99 5.30
N GLU A 158 -2.77 -27.16 4.47
CA GLU A 158 -1.82 -27.57 3.43
C GLU A 158 -0.39 -27.45 3.98
N PRO A 159 0.48 -28.47 3.83
CA PRO A 159 1.83 -28.48 4.38
C PRO A 159 2.78 -27.57 3.59
N SER A 160 3.61 -26.82 4.33
CA SER A 160 4.65 -25.94 3.81
C SER A 160 5.87 -26.73 3.28
N GLU A 161 6.22 -26.48 2.03
CA GLU A 161 7.40 -27.04 1.36
C GLU A 161 8.65 -26.15 1.61
N PRO A 162 9.84 -26.73 1.90
CA PRO A 162 11.04 -25.95 2.21
C PRO A 162 11.69 -25.31 0.96
N PRO A 163 12.45 -24.21 1.13
CA PRO A 163 12.97 -23.43 0.00
C PRO A 163 14.13 -24.16 -0.70
N GLN A 164 13.92 -24.55 -1.96
CA GLN A 164 14.98 -25.11 -2.81
C GLN A 164 16.00 -24.03 -3.22
N ALA A 165 17.29 -24.37 -3.05
CA ALA A 165 18.42 -23.51 -3.37
C ALA A 165 18.53 -23.22 -4.88
N ARG A 166 18.79 -21.95 -5.22
CA ARG A 166 18.94 -21.46 -6.58
C ARG A 166 20.25 -21.95 -7.22
N PRO A 167 20.26 -22.48 -8.46
CA PRO A 167 21.50 -22.91 -9.12
C PRO A 167 22.39 -21.70 -9.51
N PRO A 168 23.72 -21.87 -9.55
CA PRO A 168 24.65 -20.77 -9.81
C PRO A 168 24.60 -20.26 -11.26
N LYS A 169 24.84 -18.95 -11.43
CA LYS A 169 24.92 -18.26 -12.72
C LYS A 169 26.10 -18.78 -13.55
N ARG A 170 25.83 -19.23 -14.77
CA ARG A 170 26.83 -19.56 -15.80
C ARG A 170 27.54 -18.28 -16.26
N SER A 171 28.85 -18.19 -16.06
CA SER A 171 29.68 -17.13 -16.63
C SER A 171 29.75 -17.31 -18.15
N LYS A 172 29.34 -16.31 -18.93
CA LYS A 172 29.66 -16.26 -20.36
C LYS A 172 31.07 -15.70 -20.51
N GLY A 173 31.94 -16.54 -21.06
CA GLY A 173 33.33 -16.23 -21.36
C GLY A 173 33.47 -15.03 -22.30
N ARG A 174 34.60 -14.34 -22.12
CA ARG A 174 35.12 -13.31 -23.03
C ARG A 174 35.24 -13.91 -24.43
N GLY A 175 34.44 -13.42 -25.37
CA GLY A 175 34.65 -13.61 -26.80
C GLY A 175 35.62 -12.57 -27.31
N ALA A 176 36.71 -13.04 -27.92
CA ALA A 176 37.81 -12.26 -28.48
C ALA A 176 37.35 -11.36 -29.63
N LYS A 177 38.04 -10.21 -29.76
CA LYS A 177 38.07 -9.41 -30.98
C LYS A 177 38.72 -10.22 -32.11
N ALA A 178 38.07 -10.25 -33.27
CA ALA A 178 38.69 -10.36 -34.58
C ALA A 178 37.99 -9.35 -35.48
#